data_AF-A0A1B8RUV1-F1
#
_entry.id   AF-A0A1B8RUV1-F1
#
_cell.length_a   1.000
_cell.length_b   1.000
_cell.length_c   1.000
_cell.angle_alpha   90.00
_cell.angle_beta   90.00
_cell.angle_gamma   90.00
#
_symmetry.space_group_name_H-M   'P 1'
#
loop_
_entity.id
_entity.type
_entity.pdbx_description
1 polymer ?
#
loop_
_entity_poly.entity_id
_entity_poly.type
_entity_poly.pdbx_seq_one_letter_code
_entity_poly.pdbx_strand_id
1 'polypeptide(L)'
;MKIEKKILILIVGIIFILSFIGCEETKYKEENLGKGIIFTKVTEDMKDHYILNLDGVNYNLGTDEHNTFSTSAFYKNTLYYTTKNSKGRSDLIQYDLGNKKSKVSKIGNEVDSIDTIQSIGNLLFLRVTKKNEHSMGLVKYNMDSDKYEFFNYDNADDMLMDFDVKGDYLVSVKYSNKEMQNSLEEFNMNKSEDKVYNTPPHTITVYNIYSGDKIYEKVIDEMVGAVTINNKGNKIAYIHSNMKEGYAKLTILDLESNVTLTPNINKGDYKALSQVRFGTDDNELYYIAETKDIKGKDGSQYNPAEVIKYDIEKNKVVEAYSTKDGLLKYFTIIEDVIGDKKLLKEYESKQCIEFTKNPSKADEITEGSIGNNPEDAIQVEDETIESDIKIPYTLEMAKLNSNYVMNDEEYINEDVAREFVNKVKNKKKSSIRYVTYHEGILSSMRDITYDGEKLFLREYVVLGATGEHYRYIEDEDTSIVENNGQYRLSNGAKLFYIKNNK
;
A
#
# COMPACT_ATOMS: atom_id res chain seq x y z
N MET A 1 25.12 46.08 -59.40
CA MET A 1 24.12 46.59 -58.43
C MET A 1 22.71 46.01 -58.51
N LYS A 2 21.97 45.97 -59.64
CA LYS A 2 20.59 45.39 -59.64
C LYS A 2 20.54 43.85 -59.63
N ILE A 3 21.56 43.17 -60.15
CA ILE A 3 21.63 41.70 -60.22
C ILE A 3 22.03 41.09 -58.85
N GLU A 4 22.91 41.77 -58.09
CA GLU A 4 23.38 41.30 -56.77
C GLU A 4 22.26 41.25 -55.72
N LYS A 5 21.30 42.19 -55.75
CA LYS A 5 20.14 42.15 -54.85
C LYS A 5 19.22 40.96 -55.08
N LYS A 6 19.06 40.51 -56.33
CA LYS A 6 18.20 39.35 -56.65
C LYS A 6 18.84 38.03 -56.21
N ILE A 7 20.16 37.91 -56.36
CA ILE A 7 20.92 36.74 -55.92
C ILE A 7 20.92 36.66 -54.38
N LEU A 8 21.10 37.79 -53.69
CA LEU A 8 21.06 37.83 -52.23
C LEU A 8 19.69 37.45 -51.66
N ILE A 9 18.59 37.92 -52.28
CA ILE A 9 17.23 37.54 -51.88
C ILE A 9 16.98 36.04 -52.11
N LEU A 10 17.50 35.47 -53.20
CA LEU A 10 17.38 34.05 -53.50
C LEU A 10 18.17 33.20 -52.48
N ILE A 11 19.39 33.61 -52.14
CA ILE A 11 20.23 32.90 -51.16
C ILE A 11 19.61 32.97 -49.76
N VAL A 12 19.12 34.14 -49.33
CA VAL A 12 18.43 34.29 -48.04
C VAL A 12 17.15 33.45 -48.02
N GLY A 13 16.39 33.44 -49.11
CA GLY A 13 15.18 32.62 -49.23
C GLY A 13 15.47 31.11 -49.18
N ILE A 14 16.54 30.65 -49.82
CA ILE A 14 16.97 29.25 -49.79
C ILE A 14 17.48 28.87 -48.40
N ILE A 15 18.24 29.73 -47.71
CA ILE A 15 18.67 29.49 -46.32
C ILE A 15 17.46 29.45 -45.38
N PHE A 16 16.46 30.31 -45.58
CA PHE A 16 15.22 30.29 -44.79
C PHE A 16 14.44 28.99 -45.02
N ILE A 17 14.28 28.55 -46.28
CA ILE A 17 13.60 27.30 -46.62
C ILE A 17 14.38 26.08 -46.09
N LEU A 18 15.72 26.07 -46.20
CA LEU A 18 16.56 25.01 -45.65
C LEU A 18 16.53 24.97 -44.11
N SER A 19 16.38 26.12 -43.44
CA SER A 19 16.17 26.17 -41.98
C SER A 19 14.83 25.61 -41.52
N PHE A 20 13.82 25.59 -42.41
CA PHE A 20 12.54 24.92 -42.18
C PHE A 20 12.57 23.43 -42.54
N ILE A 21 13.37 23.02 -43.52
CA ILE A 21 13.52 21.60 -43.91
C ILE A 21 14.42 20.83 -42.92
N GLY A 22 15.35 21.51 -42.24
CA GLY A 22 16.18 20.91 -41.19
C GLY A 22 15.50 20.76 -39.82
N CYS A 23 14.23 21.15 -39.69
CA CYS A 23 13.44 20.97 -38.49
C CYS A 23 12.36 19.92 -38.78
N GLU A 24 12.76 18.70 -39.14
CA GLU A 24 11.89 17.56 -38.89
C GLU A 24 11.69 17.52 -37.38
N GLU A 25 10.54 18.01 -36.90
CA GLU A 25 10.01 17.57 -35.62
C GLU A 25 10.05 16.04 -35.69
N THR A 26 10.98 15.43 -34.93
CA THR A 26 10.94 14.01 -34.66
C THR A 26 9.59 13.74 -34.03
N LYS A 27 8.61 13.38 -34.86
CA LYS A 27 7.29 12.99 -34.41
C LYS A 27 7.46 11.66 -33.70
N TYR A 28 7.58 11.75 -32.39
CA TYR A 28 7.50 10.61 -31.50
C TYR A 28 6.17 9.91 -31.76
N LYS A 29 6.23 8.59 -31.90
CA LYS A 29 5.05 7.76 -32.12
C LYS A 29 4.52 7.35 -30.75
N GLU A 30 3.50 8.08 -30.29
CA GLU A 30 2.79 7.72 -29.06
C GLU A 30 2.07 6.38 -29.23
N GLU A 31 2.30 5.48 -28.28
CA GLU A 31 1.64 4.19 -28.18
C GLU A 31 1.35 3.88 -26.71
N ASN A 32 0.40 2.96 -26.46
CA ASN A 32 0.19 2.43 -25.12
C ASN A 32 1.29 1.40 -24.84
N LEU A 33 2.12 1.68 -23.84
CA LEU A 33 3.27 0.86 -23.44
C LEU A 33 2.91 -0.18 -22.37
N GLY A 34 1.65 -0.18 -21.89
CA GLY A 34 1.15 -1.07 -20.85
C GLY A 34 0.92 -0.33 -19.54
N LYS A 35 1.00 -1.09 -18.44
CA LYS A 35 0.74 -0.63 -17.07
C LYS A 35 2.06 -0.30 -16.39
N GLY A 36 2.06 0.62 -15.44
CA GLY A 36 3.28 1.02 -14.77
C GLY A 36 3.11 1.54 -13.36
N ILE A 37 4.23 1.65 -12.65
CA ILE A 37 4.31 2.30 -11.34
C ILE A 37 5.37 3.39 -11.43
N ILE A 38 5.04 4.60 -11.01
CA ILE A 38 6.05 5.63 -10.77
C ILE A 38 6.38 5.67 -9.29
N PHE A 39 7.67 5.55 -8.98
CA PHE A 39 8.22 5.73 -7.65
C PHE A 39 8.88 7.11 -7.55
N THR A 40 8.62 7.81 -6.45
CA THR A 40 9.42 8.95 -6.01
C THR A 40 10.36 8.47 -4.91
N LYS A 41 11.66 8.42 -5.22
CA LYS A 41 12.73 8.07 -4.28
C LYS A 41 13.45 9.33 -3.82
N VAL A 42 13.65 9.48 -2.51
CA VAL A 42 14.51 10.53 -1.95
C VAL A 42 15.85 9.94 -1.57
N THR A 43 16.94 10.51 -2.07
CA THR A 43 18.32 10.10 -1.76
C THR A 43 18.88 10.88 -0.58
N GLU A 44 20.05 10.46 -0.06
CA GLU A 44 20.73 11.13 1.07
C GLU A 44 21.08 12.60 0.79
N ASP A 45 21.34 12.95 -0.48
CA ASP A 45 21.58 14.32 -0.92
C ASP A 45 20.28 15.12 -1.13
N MET A 46 19.14 14.62 -0.63
CA MET A 46 17.83 15.27 -0.69
C MET A 46 17.40 15.60 -2.12
N LYS A 47 17.68 14.67 -3.04
CA LYS A 47 17.19 14.74 -4.41
C LYS A 47 16.05 13.76 -4.59
N ASP A 48 15.03 14.23 -5.28
CA ASP A 48 13.94 13.38 -5.73
C ASP A 48 14.33 12.74 -7.05
N HIS A 49 14.18 11.43 -7.14
CA HIS A 49 14.34 10.63 -8.33
C HIS A 49 13.00 10.04 -8.74
N TYR A 50 12.60 10.26 -9.99
CA TYR A 50 11.35 9.76 -10.55
C TYR A 50 11.62 8.53 -11.40
N ILE A 51 11.19 7.37 -10.94
CA ILE A 51 11.49 6.10 -11.58
C ILE A 51 10.18 5.46 -12.03
N LEU A 52 10.02 5.31 -13.34
CA LEU A 52 8.93 4.54 -13.92
C LEU A 52 9.36 3.09 -14.05
N ASN A 53 8.60 2.17 -13.47
CA ASN A 53 8.73 0.74 -13.68
C ASN A 53 7.62 0.27 -14.64
N LEU A 54 8.02 -0.35 -15.75
CA LEU A 54 7.12 -1.04 -16.70
C LEU A 54 7.53 -2.51 -16.75
N ASP A 55 6.68 -3.39 -16.25
CA ASP A 55 6.89 -4.84 -16.26
C ASP A 55 8.28 -5.26 -15.76
N GLY A 56 8.77 -4.60 -14.70
CA GLY A 56 10.09 -4.88 -14.12
C GLY A 56 11.28 -4.16 -14.77
N VAL A 57 11.06 -3.39 -15.83
CA VAL A 57 12.08 -2.52 -16.44
C VAL A 57 11.98 -1.11 -15.84
N ASN A 58 13.10 -0.61 -15.30
CA ASN A 58 13.19 0.70 -14.68
C ASN A 58 13.63 1.78 -15.67
N TYR A 59 12.96 2.93 -15.63
CA TYR A 59 13.29 4.12 -16.41
C TYR A 59 13.45 5.31 -15.45
N ASN A 60 14.64 5.90 -15.40
CA ASN A 60 14.88 7.10 -14.59
C ASN A 60 14.45 8.33 -15.38
N LEU A 61 13.24 8.84 -15.12
CA LEU A 61 12.62 9.91 -15.89
C LEU A 61 13.20 11.29 -15.59
N GLY A 62 13.80 11.48 -14.41
CA GLY A 62 14.34 12.78 -14.02
C GLY A 62 14.72 12.85 -12.55
N THR A 63 15.41 13.94 -12.21
CA THR A 63 15.81 14.26 -10.83
C THR A 63 15.52 15.71 -10.52
N ASP A 64 15.12 16.02 -9.29
CA ASP A 64 14.93 17.40 -8.83
C ASP A 64 15.59 17.62 -7.46
N GLU A 65 16.24 18.78 -7.27
CA GLU A 65 16.90 19.15 -6.00
C GLU A 65 15.96 19.91 -5.06
N HIS A 66 14.79 20.33 -5.55
CA HIS A 66 13.77 21.01 -4.77
C HIS A 66 12.77 20.00 -4.24
N ASN A 67 13.15 19.32 -3.14
CA ASN A 67 12.35 18.35 -2.41
C ASN A 67 10.84 18.57 -2.54
N THR A 68 10.18 17.51 -3.00
CA THR A 68 8.77 17.45 -3.30
C THR A 68 8.09 16.58 -2.25
N PHE A 69 6.84 16.92 -1.95
CA PHE A 69 6.03 16.17 -0.97
C PHE A 69 4.85 15.50 -1.65
N SER A 70 4.99 15.14 -2.94
CA SER A 70 3.90 14.58 -3.73
C SER A 70 4.28 13.36 -4.54
N THR A 71 3.26 12.60 -4.90
CA THR A 71 3.26 11.67 -6.03
C THR A 71 3.50 12.38 -7.37
N SER A 72 3.69 11.62 -8.44
CA SER A 72 3.96 12.11 -9.80
C SER A 72 3.18 11.29 -10.84
N ALA A 73 3.03 11.83 -12.04
CA ALA A 73 2.31 11.18 -13.14
C ALA A 73 3.11 11.25 -14.45
N PHE A 74 2.81 10.37 -15.40
CA PHE A 74 3.44 10.35 -16.72
C PHE A 74 2.38 10.25 -17.81
N TYR A 75 2.45 11.17 -18.78
CA TYR A 75 1.53 11.20 -19.90
C TYR A 75 2.22 11.78 -21.14
N LYS A 76 2.15 11.08 -22.28
CA LYS A 76 2.70 11.51 -23.58
C LYS A 76 4.14 12.03 -23.47
N ASN A 77 5.05 11.20 -22.96
CA ASN A 77 6.47 11.55 -22.78
C ASN A 77 6.71 12.77 -21.88
N THR A 78 5.76 13.13 -21.03
CA THR A 78 5.88 14.23 -20.08
C THR A 78 5.71 13.69 -18.68
N LEU A 79 6.69 13.95 -17.82
CA LEU A 79 6.61 13.71 -16.38
C LEU A 79 5.99 14.94 -15.71
N TYR A 80 4.95 14.72 -14.91
CA TYR A 80 4.28 15.71 -14.09
C TYR A 80 4.63 15.50 -12.63
N TYR A 81 5.18 16.52 -12.00
CA TYR A 81 5.59 16.48 -10.60
C TYR A 81 5.50 17.88 -9.98
N THR A 82 5.53 17.99 -8.66
CA THR A 82 5.49 19.30 -7.99
C THR A 82 6.88 19.74 -7.58
N THR A 83 7.16 21.03 -7.42
CA THR A 83 8.38 21.53 -6.76
C THR A 83 8.05 22.71 -5.86
N LYS A 84 8.90 23.01 -4.88
CA LYS A 84 8.79 24.28 -4.14
C LYS A 84 9.63 25.36 -4.78
N ASN A 85 9.00 26.49 -5.10
CA ASN A 85 9.71 27.67 -5.58
C ASN A 85 10.33 28.48 -4.45
N SER A 86 11.07 29.54 -4.81
CA SER A 86 11.79 30.41 -3.86
C SER A 86 10.90 31.13 -2.84
N LYS A 87 9.57 31.14 -3.04
CA LYS A 87 8.58 31.69 -2.09
C LYS A 87 7.96 30.62 -1.19
N GLY A 88 8.42 29.36 -1.30
CA GLY A 88 7.89 28.22 -0.56
C GLY A 88 6.55 27.68 -1.10
N ARG A 89 6.07 28.18 -2.24
CA ARG A 89 4.84 27.70 -2.90
C ARG A 89 5.12 26.52 -3.81
N SER A 90 4.13 25.65 -3.99
CA SER A 90 4.25 24.52 -4.93
C SER A 90 3.93 24.93 -6.37
N ASP A 91 4.83 24.60 -7.30
CA ASP A 91 4.62 24.66 -8.74
C ASP A 91 4.34 23.25 -9.29
N LEU A 92 3.43 23.11 -10.27
CA LEU A 92 3.28 21.87 -11.04
C LEU A 92 4.18 21.93 -12.28
N ILE A 93 5.21 21.10 -12.32
CA ILE A 93 6.19 21.02 -13.39
C ILE A 93 5.75 19.99 -14.44
N GLN A 94 5.90 20.38 -15.71
CA GLN A 94 5.77 19.52 -16.89
C GLN A 94 7.17 19.35 -17.46
N TYR A 95 7.77 18.18 -17.30
CA TYR A 95 9.09 17.85 -17.86
C TYR A 95 8.93 16.97 -19.08
N ASP A 96 9.22 17.53 -20.25
CA ASP A 96 9.18 16.84 -21.54
C ASP A 96 10.47 16.05 -21.74
N LEU A 97 10.36 14.73 -21.85
CA LEU A 97 11.50 13.84 -22.02
C LEU A 97 12.15 13.94 -23.42
N GLY A 98 11.41 14.37 -24.43
CA GLY A 98 11.89 14.48 -25.80
C GLY A 98 12.86 15.64 -25.98
N ASN A 99 12.51 16.81 -25.44
CA ASN A 99 13.34 18.01 -25.54
C ASN A 99 14.08 18.39 -24.24
N LYS A 100 13.86 17.66 -23.15
CA LYS A 100 14.48 17.84 -21.82
C LYS A 100 14.24 19.22 -21.23
N LYS A 101 13.07 19.82 -21.49
CA LYS A 101 12.68 21.13 -20.94
C LYS A 101 11.54 20.98 -19.94
N SER A 102 11.63 21.79 -18.90
CA SER A 102 10.57 21.96 -17.91
C SER A 102 9.73 23.21 -18.20
N LYS A 103 8.42 23.11 -18.00
CA LYS A 103 7.49 24.26 -17.96
C LYS A 103 6.67 24.21 -16.67
N VAL A 104 6.46 25.38 -16.06
CA VAL A 104 5.53 25.52 -14.93
C VAL A 104 4.10 25.64 -15.46
N SER A 105 3.19 24.81 -14.95
CA SER A 105 1.77 24.81 -15.30
C SER A 105 1.06 26.04 -14.73
N LYS A 106 0.00 26.50 -15.40
CA LYS A 106 -0.72 27.72 -14.99
C LYS A 106 -1.27 27.67 -13.56
N ILE A 107 -1.74 26.51 -13.12
CA ILE A 107 -2.32 26.29 -11.79
C ILE A 107 -1.37 26.69 -10.64
N GLY A 108 -0.05 26.54 -10.81
CA GLY A 108 0.93 26.89 -9.77
C GLY A 108 0.89 28.36 -9.32
N ASN A 109 0.31 29.26 -10.14
CA ASN A 109 0.16 30.68 -9.77
C ASN A 109 -1.04 30.96 -8.84
N GLU A 110 -1.98 30.01 -8.75
CA GLU A 110 -3.29 30.16 -8.11
C GLU A 110 -3.46 29.29 -6.86
N VAL A 111 -2.45 28.48 -6.53
CA VAL A 111 -2.41 27.64 -5.34
C VAL A 111 -1.18 27.97 -4.50
N ASP A 112 -1.26 27.76 -3.19
CA ASP A 112 -0.11 27.88 -2.29
C ASP A 112 0.63 26.55 -2.15
N SER A 113 -0.08 25.41 -2.19
CA SER A 113 0.53 24.07 -2.18
C SER A 113 -0.19 23.10 -3.11
N ILE A 114 0.57 22.10 -3.56
CA ILE A 114 0.11 20.91 -4.27
C ILE A 114 0.79 19.74 -3.58
N ASP A 115 0.01 18.85 -2.99
CA ASP A 115 0.51 17.85 -2.05
C ASP A 115 0.42 16.43 -2.62
N THR A 116 -0.55 16.15 -3.49
CA THR A 116 -0.76 14.81 -4.05
C THR A 116 -1.29 14.92 -5.46
N ILE A 117 -0.75 14.10 -6.35
CA ILE A 117 -1.08 14.00 -7.77
C ILE A 117 -1.55 12.58 -8.08
N GLN A 118 -2.69 12.41 -8.71
CA GLN A 118 -3.12 11.13 -9.28
C GLN A 118 -3.62 11.37 -10.71
N SER A 119 -3.55 10.35 -11.57
CA SER A 119 -3.92 10.52 -12.97
C SER A 119 -4.74 9.36 -13.49
N ILE A 120 -5.70 9.68 -14.36
CA ILE A 120 -6.38 8.70 -15.21
C ILE A 120 -6.52 9.26 -16.62
N GLY A 121 -6.01 8.52 -17.61
CA GLY A 121 -5.94 8.96 -19.00
C GLY A 121 -5.24 10.33 -19.12
N ASN A 122 -5.93 11.31 -19.70
CA ASN A 122 -5.43 12.68 -19.87
C ASN A 122 -5.79 13.63 -18.71
N LEU A 123 -6.38 13.12 -17.64
CA LEU A 123 -6.79 13.90 -16.47
C LEU A 123 -5.81 13.70 -15.33
N LEU A 124 -5.44 14.82 -14.71
CA LEU A 124 -4.62 14.90 -13.52
C LEU A 124 -5.46 15.47 -12.39
N PHE A 125 -5.52 14.78 -11.27
CA PHE A 125 -6.19 15.22 -10.06
C PHE A 125 -5.15 15.65 -9.04
N LEU A 126 -5.38 16.80 -8.41
CA LEU A 126 -4.41 17.48 -7.54
C LEU A 126 -5.07 17.82 -6.21
N ARG A 127 -4.49 17.38 -5.09
CA ARG A 127 -4.82 17.94 -3.77
C ARG A 127 -4.06 19.24 -3.61
N VAL A 128 -4.78 20.34 -3.44
CA VAL A 128 -4.21 21.70 -3.41
C VAL A 128 -4.73 22.50 -2.23
N THR A 129 -3.89 23.42 -1.75
CA THR A 129 -4.33 24.55 -0.93
C THR A 129 -4.50 25.75 -1.86
N LYS A 130 -5.72 26.26 -2.01
CA LYS A 130 -5.95 27.44 -2.84
C LYS A 130 -5.28 28.65 -2.22
N LYS A 131 -4.80 29.57 -3.07
CA LYS A 131 -4.02 30.71 -2.62
C LYS A 131 -4.78 31.59 -1.64
N ASN A 132 -4.16 31.87 -0.49
CA ASN A 132 -4.73 32.59 0.65
C ASN A 132 -5.94 31.89 1.31
N GLU A 133 -6.14 30.62 1.06
CA GLU A 133 -7.13 29.81 1.77
C GLU A 133 -6.43 28.80 2.69
N HIS A 134 -7.12 28.36 3.72
CA HIS A 134 -6.59 27.36 4.67
C HIS A 134 -7.05 25.94 4.34
N SER A 135 -8.16 25.80 3.61
CA SER A 135 -8.70 24.50 3.26
C SER A 135 -7.85 23.80 2.19
N MET A 136 -7.80 22.48 2.24
CA MET A 136 -7.29 21.65 1.17
C MET A 136 -8.46 21.06 0.41
N GLY A 137 -8.37 21.05 -0.91
CA GLY A 137 -9.36 20.40 -1.76
C GLY A 137 -8.77 19.96 -3.07
N LEU A 138 -9.64 19.69 -4.04
CA LEU A 138 -9.26 18.95 -5.23
C LEU A 138 -9.35 19.83 -6.48
N VAL A 139 -8.38 19.68 -7.38
CA VAL A 139 -8.39 20.26 -8.72
C VAL A 139 -8.32 19.15 -9.76
N LYS A 140 -9.14 19.26 -10.79
CA LYS A 140 -9.10 18.43 -11.99
C LYS A 140 -8.43 19.22 -13.11
N TYR A 141 -7.29 18.75 -13.59
CA TYR A 141 -6.45 19.38 -14.60
C TYR A 141 -6.38 18.50 -15.85
N ASN A 142 -6.68 19.08 -17.02
CA ASN A 142 -6.62 18.39 -18.30
C ASN A 142 -5.26 18.62 -18.98
N MET A 143 -4.49 17.54 -19.13
CA MET A 143 -3.12 17.58 -19.62
C MET A 143 -3.00 17.95 -21.10
N ASP A 144 -4.01 17.65 -21.92
CA ASP A 144 -4.01 18.02 -23.36
C ASP A 144 -4.28 19.51 -23.60
N SER A 145 -5.11 20.14 -22.76
CA SER A 145 -5.60 21.51 -22.99
C SER A 145 -5.02 22.56 -22.04
N ASP A 146 -4.25 22.16 -21.02
CA ASP A 146 -3.71 23.04 -19.98
C ASP A 146 -4.83 23.88 -19.30
N LYS A 147 -5.98 23.24 -19.09
CA LYS A 147 -7.16 23.79 -18.40
C LYS A 147 -7.41 23.02 -17.12
N TYR A 148 -8.01 23.69 -16.14
CA TYR A 148 -8.35 23.06 -14.87
C TYR A 148 -9.62 23.65 -14.26
N GLU A 149 -10.20 22.91 -13.34
CA GLU A 149 -11.35 23.31 -12.52
C GLU A 149 -11.17 22.80 -11.09
N PHE A 150 -11.70 23.55 -10.12
CA PHE A 150 -11.79 23.09 -8.74
C PHE A 150 -12.98 22.13 -8.60
N PHE A 151 -12.78 21.03 -7.89
CA PHE A 151 -13.74 19.95 -7.72
C PHE A 151 -14.08 19.79 -6.24
N ASN A 152 -15.37 19.85 -5.88
CA ASN A 152 -15.88 19.66 -4.51
C ASN A 152 -15.19 20.51 -3.42
N TYR A 153 -14.99 21.80 -3.74
CA TYR A 153 -14.33 22.81 -2.89
C TYR A 153 -15.34 23.90 -2.45
N ASP A 154 -16.47 23.50 -1.86
CA ASP A 154 -17.56 24.46 -1.56
C ASP A 154 -17.67 24.81 -0.07
N ASN A 155 -17.07 24.01 0.83
CA ASN A 155 -17.11 24.23 2.27
C ASN A 155 -15.71 24.56 2.81
N ALA A 156 -15.56 25.74 3.42
CA ALA A 156 -14.29 26.18 4.02
C ALA A 156 -13.88 25.35 5.24
N ASP A 157 -14.81 24.57 5.81
CA ASP A 157 -14.53 23.67 6.93
C ASP A 157 -14.06 22.28 6.48
N ASP A 158 -14.33 21.89 5.23
CA ASP A 158 -13.93 20.58 4.72
C ASP A 158 -12.42 20.57 4.39
N MET A 159 -11.65 19.74 5.08
CA MET A 159 -10.25 19.47 4.75
C MET A 159 -10.12 18.15 4.00
N LEU A 160 -9.66 18.19 2.75
CA LEU A 160 -9.27 16.99 2.03
C LEU A 160 -7.97 16.40 2.60
N MET A 161 -8.06 15.22 3.19
CA MET A 161 -6.94 14.49 3.79
C MET A 161 -6.17 13.66 2.76
N ASP A 162 -6.85 12.78 2.03
CA ASP A 162 -6.27 12.01 0.93
C ASP A 162 -7.34 11.73 -0.13
N PHE A 163 -6.90 11.37 -1.33
CA PHE A 163 -7.79 10.95 -2.41
C PHE A 163 -7.08 9.98 -3.35
N ASP A 164 -7.89 9.26 -4.12
CA ASP A 164 -7.41 8.46 -5.25
C ASP A 164 -8.43 8.45 -6.38
N VAL A 165 -7.96 8.16 -7.59
CA VAL A 165 -8.79 8.03 -8.79
C VAL A 165 -8.47 6.74 -9.53
N LYS A 166 -9.50 5.93 -9.80
CA LYS A 166 -9.40 4.66 -10.52
C LYS A 166 -10.68 4.38 -11.30
N GLY A 167 -10.51 3.96 -12.56
CA GLY A 167 -11.62 3.87 -13.51
C GLY A 167 -12.47 5.15 -13.51
N ASP A 168 -13.78 5.00 -13.46
CA ASP A 168 -14.70 6.14 -13.49
C ASP A 168 -14.91 6.80 -12.11
N TYR A 169 -14.10 6.44 -11.12
CA TYR A 169 -14.36 6.74 -9.72
C TYR A 169 -13.26 7.56 -9.07
N LEU A 170 -13.69 8.42 -8.14
CA LEU A 170 -12.84 9.12 -7.21
C LEU A 170 -13.26 8.80 -5.80
N VAL A 171 -12.31 8.43 -4.96
CA VAL A 171 -12.52 8.34 -3.51
C VAL A 171 -11.76 9.45 -2.82
N SER A 172 -12.36 10.03 -1.79
CA SER A 172 -11.75 11.09 -0.99
C SER A 172 -12.03 10.87 0.47
N VAL A 173 -11.11 11.34 1.31
CA VAL A 173 -11.27 11.40 2.76
C VAL A 173 -11.28 12.86 3.17
N LYS A 174 -12.31 13.28 3.90
CA LYS A 174 -12.42 14.64 4.44
C LYS A 174 -12.60 14.63 5.96
N TYR A 175 -12.24 15.71 6.62
CA TYR A 175 -12.57 15.98 8.04
C TYR A 175 -12.92 17.46 8.25
N SER A 176 -13.55 17.79 9.37
CA SER A 176 -13.83 19.19 9.75
C SER A 176 -12.57 19.86 10.30
N ASN A 177 -12.12 20.93 9.65
CA ASN A 177 -11.01 21.74 10.13
C ASN A 177 -11.32 22.35 11.49
N LYS A 178 -12.54 22.87 11.67
CA LYS A 178 -12.98 23.49 12.92
C LYS A 178 -12.93 22.51 14.08
N GLU A 179 -13.43 21.28 13.88
CA GLU A 179 -13.34 20.25 14.93
C GLU A 179 -11.88 19.87 15.22
N MET A 180 -11.04 19.78 14.18
CA MET A 180 -9.59 19.54 14.34
C MET A 180 -8.93 20.65 15.18
N GLN A 181 -9.20 21.93 14.88
CA GLN A 181 -8.65 23.05 15.64
C GLN A 181 -9.16 23.07 17.09
N ASN A 182 -10.46 22.85 17.29
CA ASN A 182 -11.03 22.77 18.65
C ASN A 182 -10.36 21.65 19.46
N SER A 183 -10.19 20.45 18.87
CA SER A 183 -9.52 19.37 19.60
C SER A 183 -8.04 19.67 19.87
N LEU A 184 -7.36 20.38 18.97
CA LEU A 184 -5.96 20.79 19.19
C LEU A 184 -5.84 21.81 20.33
N GLU A 185 -6.76 22.77 20.40
CA GLU A 185 -6.85 23.72 21.51
C GLU A 185 -7.10 23.00 22.84
N GLU A 186 -8.10 22.10 22.89
CA GLU A 186 -8.39 21.29 24.08
C GLU A 186 -7.20 20.43 24.52
N PHE A 187 -6.54 19.76 23.57
CA PHE A 187 -5.35 18.94 23.83
C PHE A 187 -4.19 19.78 24.40
N ASN A 188 -3.98 20.98 23.89
CA ASN A 188 -2.93 21.89 24.35
C ASN A 188 -3.23 22.48 25.74
N MET A 189 -4.51 22.67 26.08
CA MET A 189 -4.93 23.13 27.40
C MET A 189 -4.91 22.02 28.46
N ASN A 190 -5.08 20.76 28.07
CA ASN A 190 -5.06 19.63 28.96
C ASN A 190 -3.63 19.36 29.48
N LYS A 191 -3.47 19.28 30.81
CA LYS A 191 -2.20 19.00 31.51
C LYS A 191 -2.11 17.57 32.07
N SER A 192 -3.13 16.75 31.84
CA SER A 192 -3.14 15.34 32.25
C SER A 192 -1.99 14.58 31.58
N GLU A 193 -1.38 13.65 32.32
CA GLU A 193 -0.40 12.70 31.76
C GLU A 193 -1.05 11.74 30.77
N ASP A 194 -2.35 11.45 30.94
CA ASP A 194 -3.15 10.57 30.08
C ASP A 194 -3.90 11.32 28.97
N LYS A 195 -3.50 12.57 28.65
CA LYS A 195 -4.20 13.34 27.61
C LYS A 195 -4.01 12.70 26.24
N VAL A 196 -5.11 12.55 25.50
CA VAL A 196 -5.11 11.99 24.15
C VAL A 196 -5.63 13.05 23.18
N TYR A 197 -5.01 13.12 22.00
CA TYR A 197 -5.48 13.94 20.91
C TYR A 197 -6.68 13.28 20.25
N ASN A 198 -7.84 13.94 20.26
CA ASN A 198 -9.05 13.44 19.62
C ASN A 198 -9.10 13.93 18.17
N THR A 199 -8.78 13.06 17.23
CA THR A 199 -9.03 13.37 15.83
C THR A 199 -10.53 13.51 15.58
N PRO A 200 -10.99 14.50 14.78
CA PRO A 200 -12.36 14.49 14.29
C PRO A 200 -12.61 13.25 13.42
N PRO A 201 -13.87 12.79 13.33
CA PRO A 201 -14.25 11.75 12.40
C PRO A 201 -13.88 12.13 10.97
N HIS A 202 -13.42 11.14 10.21
CA HIS A 202 -13.12 11.26 8.80
C HIS A 202 -14.28 10.71 7.99
N THR A 203 -14.67 11.41 6.93
CA THR A 203 -15.70 10.96 5.99
C THR A 203 -15.03 10.49 4.72
N ILE A 204 -15.21 9.21 4.39
CA ILE A 204 -14.84 8.64 3.10
C ILE A 204 -16.02 8.82 2.15
N THR A 205 -15.78 9.43 0.99
CA THR A 205 -16.80 9.63 -0.04
C THR A 205 -16.31 9.15 -1.40
N VAL A 206 -17.16 8.43 -2.13
CA VAL A 206 -16.91 7.98 -3.50
C VAL A 206 -17.79 8.78 -4.47
N TYR A 207 -17.20 9.24 -5.56
CA TYR A 207 -17.85 10.03 -6.61
C TYR A 207 -17.63 9.40 -8.00
N ASN A 208 -18.58 9.61 -8.91
CA ASN A 208 -18.32 9.44 -10.34
C ASN A 208 -17.56 10.67 -10.87
N ILE A 209 -16.44 10.48 -11.57
CA ILE A 209 -15.58 11.60 -12.01
C ILE A 209 -16.14 12.43 -13.18
N TYR A 210 -17.16 11.89 -13.87
CA TYR A 210 -17.79 12.55 -15.01
C TYR A 210 -19.05 13.31 -14.63
N SER A 211 -19.96 12.70 -13.85
CA SER A 211 -21.15 13.40 -13.39
C SER A 211 -20.93 14.23 -12.13
N GLY A 212 -19.92 13.89 -11.31
CA GLY A 212 -19.70 14.48 -10.00
C GLY A 212 -20.64 13.94 -8.92
N ASP A 213 -21.49 12.95 -9.24
CA ASP A 213 -22.46 12.40 -8.29
C ASP A 213 -21.75 11.64 -7.16
N LYS A 214 -22.24 11.83 -5.94
CA LYS A 214 -21.86 11.03 -4.77
C LYS A 214 -22.51 9.65 -4.86
N ILE A 215 -21.69 8.61 -4.90
CA ILE A 215 -22.12 7.21 -5.01
C ILE A 215 -22.20 6.55 -3.63
N TYR A 216 -21.25 6.87 -2.75
CA TYR A 216 -21.12 6.24 -1.44
C TYR A 216 -20.54 7.21 -0.42
N GLU A 217 -20.90 7.05 0.85
CA GLU A 217 -20.37 7.82 1.96
C GLU A 217 -20.34 6.98 3.23
N LYS A 218 -19.23 7.07 3.98
CA LYS A 218 -19.09 6.45 5.30
C LYS A 218 -18.25 7.32 6.23
N VAL A 219 -18.73 7.46 7.46
CA VAL A 219 -17.99 8.12 8.54
C VAL A 219 -17.15 7.08 9.27
N ILE A 220 -15.90 7.43 9.55
CA ILE A 220 -14.91 6.65 10.27
C ILE A 220 -14.44 7.49 11.45
N ASP A 221 -14.60 6.99 12.67
CA ASP A 221 -14.23 7.74 13.88
C ASP A 221 -12.71 7.85 14.09
N GLU A 222 -11.94 6.99 13.42
CA GLU A 222 -10.47 7.01 13.45
C GLU A 222 -9.88 7.95 12.39
N MET A 223 -8.62 8.35 12.59
CA MET A 223 -7.89 9.13 11.60
C MET A 223 -7.64 8.26 10.38
N VAL A 224 -8.11 8.68 9.20
CA VAL A 224 -7.82 7.99 7.93
C VAL A 224 -6.72 8.75 7.19
N GLY A 225 -5.53 8.16 7.15
CA GLY A 225 -4.33 8.78 6.58
C GLY A 225 -4.14 8.56 5.08
N ALA A 226 -4.74 7.51 4.53
CA ALA A 226 -4.69 7.22 3.09
C ALA A 226 -5.92 6.43 2.64
N VAL A 227 -6.34 6.61 1.38
CA VAL A 227 -7.48 5.90 0.78
C VAL A 227 -7.23 5.56 -0.69
N THR A 228 -7.90 4.52 -1.18
CA THR A 228 -7.94 4.13 -2.59
C THR A 228 -9.25 3.41 -2.91
N ILE A 229 -9.58 3.35 -4.20
CA ILE A 229 -10.74 2.65 -4.75
C ILE A 229 -10.27 1.76 -5.90
N ASN A 230 -10.90 0.60 -6.08
CA ASN A 230 -10.57 -0.32 -7.18
C ASN A 230 -11.21 0.14 -8.51
N ASN A 231 -10.82 -0.49 -9.62
CA ASN A 231 -11.28 -0.08 -10.95
C ASN A 231 -12.79 -0.27 -11.15
N LYS A 232 -13.37 -1.29 -10.50
CA LYS A 232 -14.82 -1.51 -10.51
C LYS A 232 -15.61 -0.51 -9.68
N GLY A 233 -14.96 0.24 -8.79
CA GLY A 233 -15.63 1.19 -7.91
C GLY A 233 -16.46 0.55 -6.79
N ASN A 234 -16.25 -0.74 -6.50
CA ASN A 234 -17.03 -1.50 -5.53
C ASN A 234 -16.25 -1.87 -4.26
N LYS A 235 -14.94 -1.60 -4.22
CA LYS A 235 -14.11 -1.78 -3.02
C LYS A 235 -13.27 -0.54 -2.77
N ILE A 236 -13.19 -0.12 -1.51
CA ILE A 236 -12.21 0.87 -1.07
C ILE A 236 -11.19 0.21 -0.15
N ALA A 237 -9.97 0.72 -0.12
CA ALA A 237 -9.00 0.36 0.89
C ALA A 237 -8.47 1.63 1.54
N TYR A 238 -8.24 1.61 2.85
CA TYR A 238 -7.80 2.78 3.59
C TYR A 238 -6.92 2.41 4.77
N ILE A 239 -5.95 3.28 5.04
CA ILE A 239 -5.07 3.18 6.20
C ILE A 239 -5.61 4.13 7.26
N HIS A 240 -5.88 3.60 8.45
CA HIS A 240 -6.42 4.36 9.56
C HIS A 240 -5.76 4.01 10.88
N SER A 241 -5.79 4.92 11.84
CA SER A 241 -5.18 4.71 13.14
C SER A 241 -5.99 5.33 14.26
N ASN A 242 -5.98 4.62 15.39
CA ASN A 242 -6.40 5.17 16.67
C ASN A 242 -5.18 5.79 17.35
N MET A 243 -5.25 7.08 17.66
CA MET A 243 -4.18 7.83 18.33
C MET A 243 -3.83 7.26 19.72
N LYS A 244 -4.69 6.43 20.33
CA LYS A 244 -4.41 5.71 21.59
C LYS A 244 -3.58 4.46 21.40
N GLU A 245 -3.83 3.70 20.32
CA GLU A 245 -3.21 2.39 20.09
C GLU A 245 -1.88 2.52 19.35
N GLY A 246 -1.66 3.63 18.64
CA GLY A 246 -0.35 3.99 18.09
C GLY A 246 0.08 3.23 16.82
N TYR A 247 -0.74 2.31 16.31
CA TYR A 247 -0.45 1.54 15.09
C TYR A 247 -1.48 1.80 13.99
N ALA A 248 -0.99 1.96 12.76
CA ALA A 248 -1.82 2.06 11.56
C ALA A 248 -2.38 0.68 11.17
N LYS A 249 -3.67 0.64 10.83
CA LYS A 249 -4.42 -0.51 10.33
C LYS A 249 -4.72 -0.27 8.85
N LEU A 250 -4.63 -1.32 8.04
CA LEU A 250 -5.11 -1.31 6.66
C LEU A 250 -6.44 -2.07 6.63
N THR A 251 -7.47 -1.45 6.06
CA THR A 251 -8.79 -2.05 5.90
C THR A 251 -9.22 -1.97 4.45
N ILE A 252 -9.79 -3.05 3.92
CA ILE A 252 -10.48 -3.11 2.64
C ILE A 252 -11.97 -3.25 2.94
N LEU A 253 -12.81 -2.37 2.38
CA LEU A 253 -14.26 -2.39 2.54
C LEU A 253 -14.91 -2.65 1.19
N ASP A 254 -15.76 -3.66 1.14
CA ASP A 254 -16.68 -3.90 0.03
C ASP A 254 -17.90 -2.98 0.17
N LEU A 255 -18.19 -2.18 -0.84
CA LEU A 255 -19.21 -1.13 -0.79
C LEU A 255 -20.64 -1.67 -0.91
N GLU A 256 -20.82 -2.84 -1.54
CA GLU A 256 -22.13 -3.45 -1.72
C GLU A 256 -22.58 -4.16 -0.45
N SER A 257 -21.69 -4.99 0.11
CA SER A 257 -21.97 -5.79 1.31
C SER A 257 -21.67 -5.06 2.62
N ASN A 258 -20.89 -3.98 2.59
CA ASN A 258 -20.27 -3.33 3.76
C ASN A 258 -19.34 -4.23 4.59
N VAL A 259 -18.94 -5.37 4.05
CA VAL A 259 -17.99 -6.28 4.71
C VAL A 259 -16.59 -5.70 4.65
N THR A 260 -15.86 -5.77 5.76
CA THR A 260 -14.47 -5.33 5.86
C THR A 260 -13.52 -6.51 5.95
N LEU A 261 -12.44 -6.46 5.17
CA LEU A 261 -11.28 -7.35 5.26
C LEU A 261 -10.10 -6.55 5.81
N THR A 262 -9.40 -7.10 6.80
CA THR A 262 -8.12 -6.56 7.27
C THR A 262 -7.00 -7.41 6.67
N PRO A 263 -6.18 -6.88 5.75
CA PRO A 263 -5.04 -7.61 5.21
C PRO A 263 -4.10 -8.11 6.32
N ASN A 264 -3.64 -9.35 6.20
CA ASN A 264 -2.64 -9.91 7.10
C ASN A 264 -1.26 -9.30 6.82
N ILE A 265 -1.03 -8.11 7.36
CA ILE A 265 0.27 -7.45 7.35
C ILE A 265 1.04 -7.96 8.55
N ASN A 266 2.24 -8.52 8.35
CA ASN A 266 3.09 -8.96 9.45
C ASN A 266 3.54 -7.76 10.29
N LYS A 267 2.74 -7.41 11.31
CA LYS A 267 2.98 -6.28 12.24
C LYS A 267 4.31 -6.42 13.00
N GLY A 268 4.91 -7.61 12.99
CA GLY A 268 6.25 -7.84 13.54
C GLY A 268 7.37 -7.15 12.76
N ASP A 269 7.17 -6.87 11.47
CA ASP A 269 8.23 -6.40 10.57
C ASP A 269 8.14 -4.88 10.27
N TYR A 270 6.95 -4.31 10.38
CA TYR A 270 6.67 -2.93 10.00
C TYR A 270 6.26 -2.06 11.20
N LYS A 271 6.83 -0.87 11.27
CA LYS A 271 6.58 0.16 12.30
C LYS A 271 5.41 1.06 11.93
N ALA A 272 5.26 1.37 10.65
CA ALA A 272 4.22 2.26 10.14
C ALA A 272 3.80 1.85 8.73
N LEU A 273 2.57 2.22 8.38
CA LEU A 273 2.01 2.08 7.04
C LEU A 273 1.63 3.48 6.54
N SER A 274 1.94 3.76 5.29
CA SER A 274 1.55 5.01 4.62
C SER A 274 1.25 4.73 3.16
N GLN A 275 0.40 5.55 2.55
CA GLN A 275 -0.12 5.37 1.18
C GLN A 275 -0.73 3.99 0.90
N VAL A 276 -1.88 3.96 0.24
CA VAL A 276 -2.45 2.70 -0.26
C VAL A 276 -3.07 2.96 -1.61
N ARG A 277 -2.85 2.08 -2.58
CA ARG A 277 -3.41 2.17 -3.93
C ARG A 277 -3.78 0.79 -4.44
N PHE A 278 -4.97 0.64 -5.01
CA PHE A 278 -5.26 -0.54 -5.81
C PHE A 278 -4.34 -0.58 -7.02
N GLY A 279 -3.95 -1.80 -7.39
CA GLY A 279 -3.27 -2.07 -8.64
C GLY A 279 -4.21 -1.86 -9.82
N THR A 280 -3.75 -2.33 -10.97
CA THR A 280 -4.58 -2.32 -12.19
C THR A 280 -5.48 -3.55 -12.30
N ASP A 281 -5.26 -4.53 -11.43
CA ASP A 281 -6.15 -5.63 -11.11
C ASP A 281 -6.81 -5.32 -9.75
N ASP A 282 -8.11 -5.54 -9.64
CA ASP A 282 -8.89 -5.26 -8.42
C ASP A 282 -8.47 -6.13 -7.22
N ASN A 283 -7.71 -7.19 -7.48
CA ASN A 283 -7.17 -8.09 -6.46
C ASN A 283 -5.76 -7.72 -5.99
N GLU A 284 -5.15 -6.69 -6.59
CA GLU A 284 -3.83 -6.21 -6.22
C GLU A 284 -3.93 -4.94 -5.37
N LEU A 285 -3.22 -4.91 -4.25
CA LEU A 285 -3.13 -3.76 -3.38
C LEU A 285 -1.67 -3.40 -3.14
N TYR A 286 -1.35 -2.12 -3.25
CA TYR A 286 -0.02 -1.59 -3.01
C TYR A 286 -0.03 -0.63 -1.82
N TYR A 287 0.98 -0.68 -0.96
CA TYR A 287 1.14 0.26 0.15
C TYR A 287 2.60 0.48 0.53
N ILE A 288 2.94 1.61 1.15
CA ILE A 288 4.27 1.80 1.73
C ILE A 288 4.28 1.25 3.15
N ALA A 289 5.29 0.44 3.44
CA ALA A 289 5.55 -0.09 4.76
C ALA A 289 6.94 0.36 5.23
N GLU A 290 6.98 1.03 6.38
CA GLU A 290 8.24 1.39 7.04
C GLU A 290 8.67 0.25 7.94
N THR A 291 9.85 -0.29 7.67
CA THR A 291 10.44 -1.36 8.48
C THR A 291 11.01 -0.82 9.80
N LYS A 292 11.26 -1.69 10.78
CA LYS A 292 11.88 -1.31 12.07
C LYS A 292 13.30 -0.76 11.86
N ASP A 293 13.72 0.14 12.77
CA ASP A 293 15.01 0.84 12.70
C ASP A 293 16.17 -0.14 12.43
N ILE A 294 16.83 -0.01 11.27
CA ILE A 294 18.04 -0.74 10.95
C ILE A 294 19.23 0.11 11.41
N LYS A 295 20.14 -0.49 12.18
CA LYS A 295 21.43 0.13 12.50
C LYS A 295 22.35 0.06 11.28
N GLY A 296 22.68 1.22 10.73
CA GLY A 296 23.74 1.41 9.76
C GLY A 296 25.11 0.98 10.31
N LYS A 297 26.05 0.73 9.39
CA LYS A 297 27.43 0.34 9.74
C LYS A 297 28.19 1.41 10.53
N ASP A 298 27.74 2.66 10.44
CA ASP A 298 28.23 3.84 11.15
C ASP A 298 27.49 4.09 12.48
N GLY A 299 26.52 3.24 12.84
CA GLY A 299 25.68 3.40 14.02
C GLY A 299 24.47 4.32 13.85
N SER A 300 24.26 4.88 12.65
CA SER A 300 23.04 5.62 12.32
C SER A 300 21.82 4.68 12.33
N GLN A 301 20.63 5.21 12.65
CA GLN A 301 19.37 4.49 12.51
C GLN A 301 18.67 5.00 11.26
N TYR A 302 18.29 4.09 10.36
CA TYR A 302 17.43 4.41 9.22
C TYR A 302 16.23 3.48 9.20
N ASN A 303 15.09 4.00 8.75
CA ASN A 303 13.86 3.24 8.54
C ASN A 303 13.68 3.01 7.04
N PRO A 304 14.11 1.86 6.49
CA PRO A 304 13.81 1.54 5.11
C PRO A 304 12.30 1.52 4.88
N ALA A 305 11.86 2.21 3.84
CA ALA A 305 10.51 2.16 3.34
C ALA A 305 10.48 1.27 2.08
N GLU A 306 9.57 0.30 2.07
CA GLU A 306 9.31 -0.57 0.94
C GLU A 306 7.91 -0.32 0.40
N VAL A 307 7.72 -0.39 -0.91
CA VAL A 307 6.38 -0.49 -1.49
C VAL A 307 6.04 -1.97 -1.58
N ILE A 308 5.01 -2.39 -0.86
CA ILE A 308 4.54 -3.76 -0.80
C ILE A 308 3.41 -3.95 -1.79
N LYS A 309 3.49 -5.00 -2.61
CA LYS A 309 2.38 -5.52 -3.40
C LYS A 309 1.78 -6.72 -2.68
N TYR A 310 0.48 -6.65 -2.45
CA TYR A 310 -0.31 -7.63 -1.73
C TYR A 310 -1.44 -8.15 -2.63
N ASP A 311 -1.62 -9.47 -2.64
CA ASP A 311 -2.69 -10.16 -3.34
C ASP A 311 -3.83 -10.41 -2.35
N ILE A 312 -4.98 -9.79 -2.62
CA ILE A 312 -6.14 -9.75 -1.73
C ILE A 312 -6.79 -11.13 -1.64
N GLU A 313 -6.97 -11.81 -2.77
CA GLU A 313 -7.59 -13.15 -2.80
C GLU A 313 -6.69 -14.19 -2.14
N LYS A 314 -5.38 -14.11 -2.37
CA LYS A 314 -4.41 -15.03 -1.75
C LYS A 314 -4.02 -14.63 -0.34
N ASN A 315 -4.53 -13.50 0.17
CA ASN A 315 -4.23 -12.94 1.49
C ASN A 315 -2.72 -12.91 1.81
N LYS A 316 -1.88 -12.49 0.85
CA LYS A 316 -0.42 -12.53 1.02
C LYS A 316 0.33 -11.45 0.27
N VAL A 317 1.49 -11.09 0.81
CA VAL A 317 2.47 -10.26 0.10
C VAL A 317 3.07 -11.06 -1.05
N VAL A 318 3.05 -10.49 -2.25
CA VAL A 318 3.58 -11.13 -3.47
C VAL A 318 4.86 -10.48 -3.96
N GLU A 319 5.04 -9.17 -3.78
CA GLU A 319 6.25 -8.46 -4.19
C GLU A 319 6.55 -7.33 -3.19
N ALA A 320 7.83 -7.00 -3.01
CA ALA A 320 8.24 -5.79 -2.31
C ALA A 320 9.27 -5.06 -3.16
N TYR A 321 9.09 -3.76 -3.30
CA TYR A 321 9.97 -2.85 -4.01
C TYR A 321 10.74 -2.04 -2.98
N SER A 322 12.06 -2.05 -3.07
CA SER A 322 12.95 -1.34 -2.17
C SER A 322 14.08 -0.68 -2.95
N THR A 323 14.91 0.08 -2.26
CA THR A 323 16.08 0.74 -2.85
C THR A 323 17.26 0.66 -1.90
N LYS A 324 18.47 0.59 -2.46
CA LYS A 324 19.72 0.47 -1.68
C LYS A 324 20.27 1.80 -1.18
N ASP A 325 19.89 2.91 -1.82
CA ASP A 325 20.55 4.21 -1.73
C ASP A 325 19.56 5.38 -1.52
N GLY A 326 18.39 5.10 -0.95
CA GLY A 326 17.39 6.13 -0.68
C GLY A 326 16.16 5.60 0.05
N LEU A 327 15.12 6.43 0.13
CA LEU A 327 13.83 6.10 0.73
C LEU A 327 12.74 6.22 -0.33
N LEU A 328 11.94 5.16 -0.50
CA LEU A 328 10.70 5.23 -1.26
C LEU A 328 9.67 6.01 -0.45
N LYS A 329 9.29 7.18 -0.95
CA LYS A 329 8.42 8.11 -0.21
C LYS A 329 7.01 8.13 -0.77
N TYR A 330 6.89 8.03 -2.10
CA TYR A 330 5.61 8.06 -2.79
C TYR A 330 5.60 7.10 -3.97
N PHE A 331 4.42 6.61 -4.34
CA PHE A 331 4.22 5.89 -5.59
C PHE A 331 2.88 6.20 -6.25
N THR A 332 2.76 5.90 -7.55
CA THR A 332 1.53 6.10 -8.33
C THR A 332 1.34 4.93 -9.29
N ILE A 333 0.14 4.36 -9.31
CA ILE A 333 -0.24 3.29 -10.23
C ILE A 333 -0.81 3.90 -11.52
N ILE A 334 -0.16 3.64 -12.64
CA ILE A 334 -0.57 4.11 -13.97
C ILE A 334 -1.21 2.95 -14.74
N GLU A 335 -2.49 3.11 -15.10
CA GLU A 335 -3.24 2.12 -15.86
C GLU A 335 -2.75 2.00 -17.31
N ASP A 336 -2.54 3.15 -17.96
CA ASP A 336 -2.09 3.21 -19.34
C ASP A 336 -0.92 4.19 -19.47
N VAL A 337 0.27 3.64 -19.64
CA VAL A 337 1.49 4.41 -19.87
C VAL A 337 1.55 4.76 -21.35
N ILE A 338 1.20 6.00 -21.66
CA ILE A 338 1.19 6.51 -23.03
C ILE A 338 2.49 7.27 -23.30
N GLY A 339 3.26 6.81 -24.28
CA GLY A 339 4.54 7.44 -24.65
C GLY A 339 5.16 6.84 -25.90
N ASP A 340 6.38 7.27 -26.22
CA ASP A 340 7.19 6.72 -27.30
C ASP A 340 8.24 5.77 -26.71
N LYS A 341 8.15 4.50 -27.11
CA LYS A 341 9.03 3.43 -26.63
C LYS A 341 10.50 3.66 -26.93
N LYS A 342 10.83 4.27 -28.08
CA LYS A 342 12.23 4.52 -28.47
C LYS A 342 12.82 5.61 -27.60
N LEU A 343 12.06 6.68 -27.38
CA LEU A 343 12.46 7.76 -26.49
C LEU A 343 12.64 7.25 -25.07
N LEU A 344 11.66 6.50 -24.54
CA LEU A 344 11.72 5.99 -23.17
C LEU A 344 12.93 5.07 -22.93
N LYS A 345 13.36 4.32 -23.95
CA LYS A 345 14.56 3.49 -23.88
C LYS A 345 15.85 4.27 -23.60
N GLU A 346 15.92 5.56 -23.94
CA GLU A 346 17.05 6.42 -23.59
C GLU A 346 17.16 6.68 -22.08
N TYR A 347 16.08 6.45 -21.35
CA TYR A 347 15.97 6.62 -19.89
C TYR A 347 16.02 5.28 -19.16
N GLU A 348 16.15 4.15 -19.88
CA GLU A 348 16.32 2.82 -19.29
C GLU A 348 17.51 2.85 -18.35
N SER A 349 17.26 2.49 -17.10
CA SER A 349 18.23 2.67 -16.05
C SER A 349 18.32 1.41 -15.21
N LYS A 350 19.55 1.07 -14.83
CA LYS A 350 19.79 0.09 -13.77
C LYS A 350 19.56 0.68 -12.38
N GLN A 351 19.11 1.94 -12.28
CA GLN A 351 18.85 2.59 -10.99
C GLN A 351 17.87 1.78 -10.14
N CYS A 352 18.14 1.90 -8.84
CA CYS A 352 18.18 0.86 -7.83
C CYS A 352 16.83 0.43 -7.24
N ILE A 353 15.72 0.47 -8.00
CA ILE A 353 14.49 -0.18 -7.52
C ILE A 353 14.71 -1.68 -7.63
N GLU A 354 14.96 -2.30 -6.49
CA GLU A 354 15.08 -3.73 -6.33
C GLU A 354 13.70 -4.24 -5.98
N PHE A 355 13.17 -5.15 -6.78
CA PHE A 355 11.97 -5.87 -6.40
C PHE A 355 12.36 -7.27 -5.97
N THR A 356 11.78 -7.70 -4.86
CA THR A 356 11.89 -9.07 -4.39
C THR A 356 10.53 -9.73 -4.61
N LYS A 357 10.50 -10.77 -5.45
CA LYS A 357 9.30 -11.60 -5.64
C LYS A 357 9.17 -12.56 -4.48
N ASN A 358 7.96 -12.70 -3.96
CA ASN A 358 7.67 -13.38 -2.71
C ASN A 358 8.71 -12.95 -1.66
N PRO A 359 8.72 -11.65 -1.28
CA PRO A 359 9.76 -11.03 -0.46
C PRO A 359 9.81 -11.53 0.98
N SER A 360 9.21 -12.69 1.26
CA SER A 360 9.46 -13.50 2.43
C SER A 360 10.96 -13.59 2.75
N LYS A 361 11.45 -12.63 3.56
CA LYS A 361 12.27 -12.93 4.74
C LYS A 361 11.42 -13.44 5.90
N ALA A 362 10.10 -13.38 5.76
CA ALA A 362 9.17 -14.12 6.58
C ALA A 362 9.20 -15.58 6.14
N ASP A 363 9.48 -16.48 7.07
CA ASP A 363 9.03 -17.86 6.97
C ASP A 363 7.60 -17.92 6.43
N GLU A 364 7.32 -18.95 5.63
CA GLU A 364 6.02 -19.29 5.08
C GLU A 364 4.86 -18.92 6.04
N ILE A 365 3.91 -18.18 5.45
CA ILE A 365 2.47 -18.12 5.73
C ILE A 365 2.08 -18.78 7.06
N THR A 366 1.65 -17.96 8.01
CA THR A 366 0.69 -18.43 9.03
C THR A 366 -0.63 -17.76 8.72
N GLU A 367 -1.63 -18.60 8.51
CA GLU A 367 -3.03 -18.26 8.75
C GLU A 367 -3.19 -17.66 10.14
N GLY A 368 -4.12 -16.70 10.26
CA GLY A 368 -4.62 -16.21 11.54
C GLY A 368 -4.26 -14.77 11.84
N SER A 369 -5.11 -13.85 11.41
CA SER A 369 -5.48 -12.63 12.16
C SER A 369 -6.82 -12.13 11.64
N ILE A 370 -7.88 -12.91 11.86
CA ILE A 370 -9.27 -12.44 11.75
C ILE A 370 -9.60 -11.83 13.11
N GLY A 371 -9.76 -10.50 13.14
CA GLY A 371 -10.29 -9.79 14.29
C GLY A 371 -11.81 -9.63 14.19
N ASN A 372 -12.51 -10.43 14.99
CA ASN A 372 -13.80 -10.20 15.65
C ASN A 372 -14.90 -9.37 14.93
N ASN A 373 -15.84 -10.07 14.29
CA ASN A 373 -17.27 -9.84 14.50
C ASN A 373 -18.07 -11.15 14.22
N PRO A 374 -19.10 -11.52 15.02
CA PRO A 374 -19.65 -12.89 15.04
C PRO A 374 -20.62 -13.28 13.91
N GLU A 375 -20.74 -12.54 12.81
CA GLU A 375 -21.74 -12.84 11.76
C GLU A 375 -21.18 -13.07 10.35
N ASP A 376 -19.88 -12.95 10.12
CA ASP A 376 -19.30 -13.14 8.78
C ASP A 376 -18.71 -14.56 8.61
N ALA A 377 -19.57 -15.54 8.40
CA ALA A 377 -19.17 -16.86 7.93
C ALA A 377 -18.74 -16.76 6.45
N ILE A 378 -17.44 -16.64 6.20
CA ILE A 378 -16.86 -16.83 4.87
C ILE A 378 -16.96 -18.33 4.53
N GLN A 379 -17.87 -18.68 3.62
CA GLN A 379 -17.90 -20.00 3.00
C GLN A 379 -16.69 -20.15 2.07
N VAL A 380 -15.62 -20.79 2.56
CA VAL A 380 -14.58 -21.41 1.74
C VAL A 380 -14.95 -22.89 1.60
N GLU A 381 -15.79 -23.23 0.64
CA GLU A 381 -16.46 -24.55 0.62
C GLU A 381 -15.70 -25.71 -0.06
N ASP A 382 -14.56 -25.50 -0.73
CA ASP A 382 -14.06 -26.58 -1.62
C ASP A 382 -12.85 -27.42 -1.14
N GLU A 383 -12.23 -27.17 0.02
CA GLU A 383 -11.07 -27.99 0.49
C GLU A 383 -11.06 -28.42 1.98
N THR A 384 -12.15 -28.26 2.72
CA THR A 384 -12.17 -28.59 4.16
C THR A 384 -12.85 -29.93 4.49
N ILE A 385 -12.31 -30.67 5.46
CA ILE A 385 -12.83 -31.96 5.94
C ILE A 385 -13.56 -31.75 7.28
N GLU A 386 -14.77 -32.30 7.42
CA GLU A 386 -15.51 -32.27 8.69
C GLU A 386 -14.83 -33.13 9.76
N SER A 387 -14.69 -32.59 10.98
CA SER A 387 -14.12 -33.28 12.13
C SER A 387 -15.17 -33.88 13.05
N ASP A 388 -14.73 -34.63 14.06
CA ASP A 388 -15.55 -35.10 15.18
C ASP A 388 -15.54 -34.12 16.38
N ILE A 389 -14.86 -32.97 16.26
CA ILE A 389 -14.74 -32.00 17.34
C ILE A 389 -15.95 -31.07 17.32
N LYS A 390 -16.71 -31.04 18.41
CA LYS A 390 -17.89 -30.17 18.54
C LYS A 390 -17.54 -28.70 18.74
N ILE A 391 -18.37 -27.84 18.16
CA ILE A 391 -18.36 -26.39 18.40
C ILE A 391 -19.29 -26.06 19.58
N PRO A 392 -18.89 -25.23 20.57
CA PRO A 392 -17.57 -24.61 20.73
C PRO A 392 -16.57 -25.49 21.49
N TYR A 393 -15.28 -25.38 21.16
CA TYR A 393 -14.20 -25.99 21.94
C TYR A 393 -13.67 -25.00 22.99
N THR A 394 -13.88 -25.29 24.27
CA THR A 394 -13.60 -24.34 25.37
C THR A 394 -12.24 -24.57 26.03
N LEU A 395 -11.71 -23.54 26.71
CA LEU A 395 -10.47 -23.64 27.49
C LEU A 395 -10.54 -24.75 28.55
N GLU A 396 -11.71 -24.97 29.16
CA GLU A 396 -11.92 -26.05 30.12
C GLU A 396 -11.81 -27.42 29.46
N MET A 397 -12.39 -27.60 28.26
CA MET A 397 -12.24 -28.83 27.47
C MET A 397 -10.79 -29.07 27.08
N ALA A 398 -10.06 -28.02 26.70
CA ALA A 398 -8.64 -28.12 26.36
C ALA A 398 -7.78 -28.54 27.56
N LYS A 399 -8.05 -27.96 28.74
CA LYS A 399 -7.38 -28.33 30.00
C LYS A 399 -7.70 -29.78 30.41
N LEU A 400 -8.98 -30.19 30.31
CA LEU A 400 -9.43 -31.54 30.66
C LEU A 400 -8.78 -32.61 29.78
N ASN A 401 -8.56 -32.31 28.51
CA ASN A 401 -7.93 -33.23 27.55
C ASN A 401 -6.39 -33.19 27.58
N SER A 402 -5.78 -32.45 28.52
CA SER A 402 -4.33 -32.27 28.62
C SER A 402 -3.67 -31.78 27.33
N ASN A 403 -4.38 -30.93 26.57
CA ASN A 403 -3.83 -30.33 25.35
C ASN A 403 -2.70 -29.35 25.68
N TYR A 404 -1.87 -29.08 24.69
CA TYR A 404 -0.96 -27.95 24.79
C TYR A 404 -1.71 -26.65 24.50
N VAL A 405 -1.69 -25.70 25.44
CA VAL A 405 -2.50 -24.48 25.37
C VAL A 405 -1.62 -23.25 25.48
N MET A 406 -1.85 -22.27 24.61
CA MET A 406 -1.40 -20.88 24.80
C MET A 406 -2.62 -20.00 25.08
N ASN A 407 -2.61 -19.26 26.18
CA ASN A 407 -3.58 -18.18 26.41
C ASN A 407 -2.84 -16.85 26.59
N ASP A 408 -3.56 -15.75 26.85
CA ASP A 408 -2.98 -14.41 26.97
C ASP A 408 -1.94 -14.28 28.10
N GLU A 409 -1.98 -15.18 29.09
CA GLU A 409 -1.20 -15.07 30.32
C GLU A 409 -0.05 -16.09 30.39
N GLU A 410 -0.21 -17.28 29.81
CA GLU A 410 0.72 -18.41 29.99
C GLU A 410 0.61 -19.54 28.93
N TYR A 411 1.56 -20.47 29.00
CA TYR A 411 1.52 -21.76 28.31
C TYR A 411 1.21 -22.88 29.30
N ILE A 412 0.23 -23.72 28.98
CA ILE A 412 -0.25 -24.82 29.84
C ILE A 412 0.11 -26.15 29.18
N ASN A 413 0.60 -27.11 29.97
CA ASN A 413 1.06 -28.44 29.54
C ASN A 413 2.25 -28.40 28.55
N GLU A 414 3.23 -27.50 28.77
CA GLU A 414 4.47 -27.45 27.96
C GLU A 414 5.23 -28.79 27.96
N ASP A 415 5.16 -29.55 29.05
CA ASP A 415 5.76 -30.86 29.20
C ASP A 415 5.21 -31.87 28.18
N VAL A 416 3.91 -31.82 27.88
CA VAL A 416 3.26 -32.64 26.85
C VAL A 416 3.82 -32.31 25.45
N ALA A 417 4.03 -31.02 25.16
CA ALA A 417 4.66 -30.58 23.90
C ALA A 417 6.11 -31.05 23.78
N ARG A 418 6.89 -30.96 24.86
CA ARG A 418 8.27 -31.47 24.90
C ARG A 418 8.31 -32.99 24.74
N GLU A 419 7.39 -33.72 25.36
CA GLU A 419 7.29 -35.18 25.23
C GLU A 419 6.95 -35.58 23.79
N PHE A 420 6.01 -34.89 23.15
CA PHE A 420 5.68 -35.11 21.73
C PHE A 420 6.92 -34.94 20.84
N VAL A 421 7.63 -33.81 20.94
CA VAL A 421 8.85 -33.56 20.16
C VAL A 421 9.89 -34.66 20.39
N ASN A 422 10.08 -35.10 21.64
CA ASN A 422 10.99 -36.19 21.96
C ASN A 422 10.55 -37.53 21.35
N LYS A 423 9.24 -37.84 21.30
CA LYS A 423 8.72 -39.05 20.66
C LYS A 423 8.96 -39.01 19.15
N VAL A 424 8.71 -37.87 18.49
CA VAL A 424 8.97 -37.69 17.05
C VAL A 424 10.45 -37.85 16.73
N LYS A 425 11.35 -37.19 17.49
CA LYS A 425 12.81 -37.32 17.33
C LYS A 425 13.29 -38.79 17.47
N ASN A 426 12.58 -39.60 18.26
CA ASN A 426 12.87 -41.03 18.45
C ASN A 426 12.05 -41.96 17.55
N LYS A 427 11.42 -41.43 16.49
CA LYS A 427 10.57 -42.17 15.54
C LYS A 427 9.43 -42.97 16.20
N LYS A 428 8.89 -42.48 17.33
CA LYS A 428 7.77 -43.10 18.04
C LYS A 428 6.45 -42.43 17.67
N LYS A 429 5.45 -43.25 17.35
CA LYS A 429 4.09 -42.77 17.08
C LYS A 429 3.59 -41.90 18.23
N SER A 430 3.05 -40.74 17.90
CA SER A 430 2.57 -39.77 18.89
C SER A 430 1.60 -38.78 18.25
N SER A 431 0.75 -38.17 19.06
CA SER A 431 -0.14 -37.09 18.64
C SER A 431 -0.19 -36.01 19.72
N ILE A 432 -0.48 -34.79 19.30
CA ILE A 432 -0.70 -33.65 20.18
C ILE A 432 -1.73 -32.70 19.57
N ARG A 433 -2.59 -32.14 20.43
CA ARG A 433 -3.44 -31.01 20.08
C ARG A 433 -2.86 -29.73 20.65
N TYR A 434 -2.70 -28.73 19.80
CA TYR A 434 -2.32 -27.39 20.19
C TYR A 434 -3.49 -26.43 19.97
N VAL A 435 -3.82 -25.64 20.99
CA VAL A 435 -4.89 -24.65 20.93
C VAL A 435 -4.43 -23.32 21.49
N THR A 436 -4.93 -22.24 20.89
CA THR A 436 -4.69 -20.89 21.38
C THR A 436 -6.00 -20.19 21.72
N TYR A 437 -5.98 -19.45 22.83
CA TYR A 437 -7.12 -18.62 23.26
C TYR A 437 -6.67 -17.16 23.39
N HIS A 438 -7.51 -16.25 22.92
CA HIS A 438 -7.34 -14.81 23.10
C HIS A 438 -8.63 -14.24 23.69
N GLU A 439 -8.52 -13.52 24.80
CA GLU A 439 -9.65 -13.02 25.61
C GLU A 439 -10.69 -14.11 25.96
N GLY A 440 -10.21 -15.35 26.13
CA GLY A 440 -11.05 -16.52 26.41
C GLY A 440 -11.75 -17.15 25.19
N ILE A 441 -11.55 -16.60 23.99
CA ILE A 441 -12.10 -17.10 22.71
C ILE A 441 -11.05 -17.96 22.01
N LEU A 442 -11.47 -19.12 21.45
CA LEU A 442 -10.59 -20.00 20.68
C LEU A 442 -10.12 -19.28 19.41
N SER A 443 -8.81 -19.03 19.32
CA SER A 443 -8.16 -18.28 18.23
C SER A 443 -7.50 -19.22 17.21
N SER A 444 -7.00 -20.38 17.64
CA SER A 444 -6.54 -21.44 16.73
C SER A 444 -6.62 -22.82 17.37
N MET A 445 -6.77 -23.86 16.53
CA MET A 445 -6.72 -25.26 16.95
C MET A 445 -6.03 -26.07 15.86
N ARG A 446 -5.09 -26.94 16.27
CA ARG A 446 -4.34 -27.83 15.39
C ARG A 446 -4.14 -29.20 16.02
N ASP A 447 -4.29 -30.26 15.23
CA ASP A 447 -3.87 -31.61 15.59
C ASP A 447 -2.64 -32.02 14.81
N ILE A 448 -1.67 -32.57 15.50
CA ILE A 448 -0.39 -32.97 14.91
C ILE A 448 -0.17 -34.43 15.26
N THR A 449 -0.12 -35.28 14.25
CA THR A 449 0.05 -36.72 14.40
C THR A 449 1.30 -37.18 13.69
N TYR A 450 2.15 -37.94 14.37
CA TYR A 450 3.29 -38.63 13.79
C TYR A 450 3.04 -40.13 13.81
N ASP A 451 3.07 -40.78 12.64
CA ASP A 451 2.74 -42.21 12.51
C ASP A 451 3.95 -43.15 12.61
N GLY A 452 5.15 -42.60 12.79
CA GLY A 452 6.43 -43.32 12.78
C GLY A 452 7.29 -43.02 11.53
N GLU A 453 6.71 -42.43 10.50
CA GLU A 453 7.37 -42.07 9.25
C GLU A 453 7.01 -40.64 8.80
N LYS A 454 5.73 -40.28 8.85
CA LYS A 454 5.16 -38.99 8.43
C LYS A 454 4.47 -38.24 9.56
N LEU A 455 4.45 -36.93 9.41
CA LEU A 455 3.67 -35.97 10.19
C LEU A 455 2.43 -35.58 9.40
N PHE A 456 1.30 -35.52 10.09
CA PHE A 456 0.03 -35.01 9.60
C PHE A 456 -0.35 -33.82 10.47
N LEU A 457 -0.53 -32.66 9.86
CA LEU A 457 -1.00 -31.45 10.51
C LEU A 457 -2.43 -31.19 10.05
N ARG A 458 -3.37 -31.16 10.98
CA ARG A 458 -4.74 -30.74 10.74
C ARG A 458 -4.96 -29.37 11.33
N GLU A 459 -5.15 -28.37 10.48
CA GLU A 459 -5.43 -26.99 10.87
C GLU A 459 -6.93 -26.72 10.79
N TYR A 460 -7.54 -26.43 11.95
CA TYR A 460 -8.99 -26.29 12.05
C TYR A 460 -9.43 -24.86 11.76
N VAL A 461 -10.50 -24.72 10.98
CA VAL A 461 -11.19 -23.46 10.72
C VAL A 461 -11.99 -23.10 11.98
N VAL A 462 -11.39 -22.30 12.86
CA VAL A 462 -12.02 -21.90 14.14
C VAL A 462 -12.77 -20.57 14.05
N LEU A 463 -12.30 -19.65 13.21
CA LEU A 463 -12.88 -18.33 13.02
C LEU A 463 -14.04 -18.44 12.01
N GLY A 464 -15.25 -18.06 12.43
CA GLY A 464 -16.45 -18.19 11.61
C GLY A 464 -16.96 -19.64 11.47
N ALA A 465 -16.53 -20.56 12.34
CA ALA A 465 -16.97 -21.95 12.31
C ALA A 465 -18.49 -22.05 12.50
N THR A 466 -19.20 -22.58 11.50
CA THR A 466 -20.66 -22.81 11.52
C THR A 466 -20.96 -24.30 11.43
N GLY A 467 -22.01 -24.76 12.13
CA GLY A 467 -22.40 -26.18 12.18
C GLY A 467 -22.17 -26.84 13.55
N GLU A 468 -22.28 -28.17 13.60
CA GLU A 468 -22.10 -28.94 14.84
C GLU A 468 -20.63 -29.27 15.15
N HIS A 469 -19.79 -29.42 14.12
CA HIS A 469 -18.39 -29.79 14.25
C HIS A 469 -17.46 -28.84 13.48
N TYR A 470 -16.22 -28.70 13.96
CA TYR A 470 -15.19 -27.95 13.25
C TYR A 470 -14.82 -28.65 11.94
N ARG A 471 -14.32 -27.89 10.96
CA ARG A 471 -13.70 -28.42 9.74
C ARG A 471 -12.21 -28.11 9.74
N TYR A 472 -11.40 -28.86 9.00
CA TYR A 472 -9.96 -28.67 8.92
C TYR A 472 -9.39 -28.87 7.51
N ILE A 473 -8.19 -28.34 7.31
CA ILE A 473 -7.30 -28.64 6.18
C ILE A 473 -6.18 -29.54 6.70
N GLU A 474 -5.72 -30.51 5.89
CA GLU A 474 -4.66 -31.44 6.27
C GLU A 474 -3.40 -31.26 5.40
N ASP A 475 -2.26 -31.08 6.05
CA ASP A 475 -0.92 -31.06 5.45
C ASP A 475 -0.10 -32.27 5.90
N GLU A 476 0.83 -32.74 5.05
CA GLU A 476 1.77 -33.82 5.38
C GLU A 476 3.24 -33.42 5.23
N ASP A 477 4.11 -33.98 6.09
CA ASP A 477 5.56 -33.85 6.01
C ASP A 477 6.27 -35.07 6.65
N THR A 478 7.59 -35.07 6.70
CA THR A 478 8.45 -36.15 7.20
C THR A 478 9.27 -35.76 8.42
N SER A 479 9.44 -34.46 8.71
CA SER A 479 10.22 -34.00 9.85
C SER A 479 9.77 -32.67 10.45
N ILE A 480 10.09 -32.50 11.75
CA ILE A 480 9.94 -31.25 12.49
C ILE A 480 11.28 -30.52 12.50
N VAL A 481 11.26 -29.22 12.22
CA VAL A 481 12.40 -28.30 12.36
C VAL A 481 12.18 -27.39 13.57
N GLU A 482 13.23 -27.21 14.36
CA GLU A 482 13.24 -26.34 15.55
C GLU A 482 14.06 -25.08 15.27
N ASN A 483 13.47 -23.90 15.51
CA ASN A 483 14.16 -22.62 15.38
C ASN A 483 13.78 -21.68 16.54
N ASN A 484 14.72 -21.39 17.43
CA ASN A 484 14.52 -20.52 18.60
C ASN A 484 13.30 -20.88 19.49
N GLY A 485 13.00 -22.18 19.63
CA GLY A 485 11.85 -22.68 20.41
C GLY A 485 10.55 -22.77 19.60
N GLN A 486 10.52 -22.32 18.34
CA GLN A 486 9.41 -22.57 17.42
C GLN A 486 9.62 -23.90 16.70
N TYR A 487 8.57 -24.73 16.69
CA TYR A 487 8.54 -26.00 15.96
C TYR A 487 7.64 -25.85 14.73
N ARG A 488 8.13 -26.32 13.59
CA ARG A 488 7.46 -26.28 12.28
C ARG A 488 7.72 -27.55 11.49
N LEU A 489 6.87 -27.83 10.50
CA LEU A 489 7.15 -28.78 9.45
C LEU A 489 8.30 -28.26 8.56
N SER A 490 8.88 -29.14 7.76
CA SER A 490 9.99 -28.82 6.83
C SER A 490 9.51 -27.98 5.64
N ASN A 491 8.22 -28.10 5.28
CA ASN A 491 7.49 -27.23 4.36
C ASN A 491 7.07 -25.87 4.98
N GLY A 492 7.54 -25.57 6.20
CA GLY A 492 7.31 -24.29 6.88
C GLY A 492 6.07 -24.20 7.75
N ALA A 493 5.11 -25.14 7.66
CA ALA A 493 3.85 -25.05 8.41
C ALA A 493 4.10 -25.03 9.92
N LYS A 494 3.53 -24.03 10.63
CA LYS A 494 3.80 -23.83 12.06
C LYS A 494 3.06 -24.84 12.92
N LEU A 495 3.78 -25.55 13.78
CA LEU A 495 3.20 -26.50 14.73
C LEU A 495 2.82 -25.77 16.03
N PHE A 496 3.82 -25.40 16.83
CA PHE A 496 3.66 -24.71 18.12
C PHE A 496 5.00 -24.13 18.61
N TYR A 497 4.96 -23.22 19.58
CA TYR A 497 6.14 -22.67 20.25
C TYR A 497 6.32 -23.34 21.60
N ILE A 498 7.55 -23.63 22.02
CA ILE A 498 7.90 -24.02 23.39
C ILE A 498 8.93 -23.04 23.92
N LYS A 499 8.66 -22.41 25.06
CA LYS A 499 9.58 -21.44 25.66
C LYS A 499 10.89 -22.11 26.07
N ASN A 500 12.02 -21.56 25.65
CA ASN A 500 13.32 -22.05 26.13
C ASN A 500 13.56 -21.55 27.55
N ASN A 501 13.48 -22.44 28.54
CA ASN A 501 13.99 -22.15 29.87
C ASN A 501 15.52 -22.14 29.79
N LYS A 502 16.12 -20.95 29.86
CA LYS A 502 17.53 -20.82 30.23
C LYS A 502 17.66 -20.91 31.74
#